data_AF-A0A9E3U466-F1
#
_entry.id   AF-A0A9E3U466-F1
#
_cell.length_a   1.000
_cell.length_b   1.000
_cell.length_c   1.000
_cell.angle_alpha   90.00
_cell.angle_beta   90.00
_cell.angle_gamma   90.00
#
_symmetry.space_group_name_H-M   'P 1'
#
loop_
_entity.id
_entity.type
_entity.pdbx_description
1 polymer ?
#
loop_
_entity_poly.entity_id
_entity_poly.type
_entity_poly.pdbx_seq_one_letter_code
_entity_poly.pdbx_strand_id
1 'polypeptide(L)'
;MSADNGLELAHRTAYRLAYAPPGVMRVCHRCDNPACVRPEHLFLGDAAANSADMVAKGRSTRGVKSASAKLTENDVRAIRADRRAQHVIAADYGVHLCTISSIRTRRTWRHVE
;
A
#
# COMPACT_ATOMS: atom_id res chain seq x y z
N MET A 1 -22.60 32.94 -0.30
CA MET A 1 -21.26 32.75 0.30
C MET A 1 -21.35 31.54 1.21
N SER A 2 -21.13 30.34 0.67
CA SER A 2 -21.23 29.10 1.45
C SER A 2 -19.98 28.94 2.30
N ALA A 3 -20.12 29.01 3.62
CA ALA A 3 -19.05 28.67 4.54
C ALA A 3 -19.01 27.14 4.68
N ASP A 4 -18.04 26.50 4.03
CA ASP A 4 -17.71 25.10 4.25
C ASP A 4 -17.21 24.93 5.69
N ASN A 5 -18.07 24.40 6.57
CA ASN A 5 -17.75 24.07 7.96
C ASN A 5 -16.94 22.76 8.06
N GLY A 6 -15.93 22.60 7.20
CA GLY A 6 -15.05 21.44 7.17
C GLY A 6 -13.86 21.65 8.12
N LEU A 7 -13.65 20.71 9.04
CA LEU A 7 -12.43 20.66 9.85
C LEU A 7 -11.21 20.44 8.93
N GLU A 8 -10.46 21.50 8.65
CA GLU A 8 -9.20 21.45 7.91
C GLU A 8 -8.01 21.28 8.88
N LEU A 9 -7.04 20.44 8.51
CA LEU A 9 -5.84 20.20 9.32
C LEU A 9 -5.00 21.48 9.46
N ALA A 10 -4.55 21.79 10.67
CA ALA A 10 -3.84 23.04 10.98
C ALA A 10 -2.61 23.30 10.09
N HIS A 11 -1.79 22.27 9.82
CA HIS A 11 -0.62 22.41 8.94
C HIS A 11 -1.01 22.68 7.49
N ARG A 12 -2.17 22.19 7.04
CA ARG A 12 -2.68 22.43 5.68
C ARG A 12 -3.16 23.87 5.52
N THR A 13 -3.86 24.39 6.54
CA THR A 13 -4.23 25.82 6.61
C THR A 13 -3.00 26.71 6.66
N ALA A 14 -2.00 26.38 7.48
CA ALA A 14 -0.76 27.14 7.58
C ALA A 14 -0.01 27.19 6.23
N TYR A 15 0.07 26.08 5.50
CA TYR A 15 0.64 26.04 4.15
C TYR A 15 -0.12 26.93 3.17
N ARG A 16 -1.46 26.86 3.19
CA ARG A 16 -2.33 27.66 2.31
C ARG A 16 -2.15 29.16 2.53
N LEU A 17 -1.99 29.59 3.79
CA LEU A 17 -1.81 31.00 4.15
C LEU A 17 -0.43 31.53 3.76
N ALA A 18 0.61 30.71 3.90
CA ALA A 18 1.99 31.14 3.68
C ALA A 18 2.45 31.02 2.23
N TYR A 19 1.88 30.06 1.47
CA TYR A 19 2.30 29.76 0.11
C TYR A 19 1.13 29.86 -0.86
N ALA A 20 0.44 28.75 -1.10
CA ALA A 20 -0.68 28.66 -2.02
C ALA A 20 -1.60 27.50 -1.61
N PRO A 21 -2.86 27.50 -2.08
CA PRO A 21 -3.75 26.36 -1.89
C PRO A 21 -3.10 25.06 -2.38
N PRO A 22 -2.96 24.03 -1.52
CA PRO A 22 -2.23 22.80 -1.88
C PRO A 22 -2.97 21.91 -2.90
N GLY A 23 -4.19 22.26 -3.33
CA GLY A 23 -4.99 21.46 -4.25
C GLY A 23 -5.20 20.04 -3.73
N VAL A 24 -4.99 19.05 -4.60
CA VAL A 24 -5.09 17.62 -4.24
C VAL A 24 -3.85 17.05 -3.55
N MET A 25 -2.77 17.85 -3.47
CA MET A 25 -1.50 17.42 -2.88
C MET A 25 -1.60 17.34 -1.36
N ARG A 26 -0.80 16.46 -0.76
CA ARG A 26 -0.67 16.36 0.70
C ARG A 26 0.36 17.37 1.18
N VAL A 27 0.07 18.03 2.30
CA VAL A 27 1.07 18.86 2.98
C VAL A 27 1.78 17.94 3.98
N CYS A 28 3.09 17.81 3.84
CA CYS A 28 3.92 16.92 4.64
C CYS A 28 4.92 17.72 5.47
N HIS A 29 5.38 17.13 6.58
CA HIS A 29 6.36 17.73 7.48
C HIS A 29 7.76 17.23 7.17
N ARG A 30 8.74 18.14 7.12
CA ARG A 30 10.17 17.77 7.09
C ARG A 30 10.69 17.31 8.45
N CYS A 31 10.04 17.75 9.52
CA CYS A 31 10.50 17.57 10.90
C CYS A 31 9.82 16.41 11.64
N ASP A 32 8.96 15.64 10.96
CA ASP A 32 8.21 14.50 11.52
C ASP A 32 7.46 14.79 12.85
N ASN A 33 7.09 16.05 13.07
CA ASN A 33 6.33 16.51 14.24
C ASN A 33 4.92 16.95 13.81
N PRO A 34 3.87 16.14 14.05
CA PRO A 34 2.51 16.40 13.57
C PRO A 34 1.91 17.73 14.05
N ALA A 35 2.34 18.24 15.22
CA ALA A 35 1.86 19.50 15.78
C ALA A 35 2.53 20.75 15.15
N CYS A 36 3.60 20.56 14.37
CA CYS A 36 4.32 21.68 13.75
C CYS A 36 3.48 22.30 12.61
N VAL A 37 3.38 23.63 12.63
CA VAL A 37 2.68 24.43 11.59
C VAL A 37 3.58 25.49 10.96
N ARG A 38 4.89 25.50 11.25
CA ARG A 38 5.84 26.45 10.66
C ARG A 38 5.92 26.22 9.15
N PRO A 39 5.60 27.20 8.29
CA PRO A 39 5.55 27.01 6.84
C PRO A 39 6.83 26.41 6.25
N GLU A 40 7.99 26.86 6.71
CA GLU A 40 9.32 26.39 6.25
C GLU A 40 9.54 24.87 6.45
N HIS A 41 8.85 24.28 7.42
CA HIS A 41 8.92 22.85 7.71
C HIS A 41 7.89 22.03 6.92
N LEU A 42 7.04 22.69 6.13
CA LEU A 42 5.97 22.06 5.35
C LEU A 42 6.34 22.02 3.86
N PHE A 43 5.93 20.96 3.17
CA PHE A 43 6.12 20.82 1.73
C PHE A 43 4.99 20.03 1.10
N LEU A 44 4.79 20.18 -0.22
CA LEU A 44 3.84 19.34 -0.95
C LEU A 44 4.45 17.95 -1.19
N GLY A 45 3.89 16.95 -0.53
CA GLY A 45 4.18 15.55 -0.78
C GLY A 45 3.28 14.99 -1.87
N ASP A 46 3.90 14.34 -2.85
CA ASP A 46 3.18 13.53 -3.82
C ASP A 46 2.82 12.16 -3.22
N ALA A 47 1.53 11.88 -3.15
CA ALA A 47 1.04 10.59 -2.70
C ALA A 47 1.49 9.44 -3.63
N ALA A 48 1.70 9.71 -4.91
CA ALA A 48 2.21 8.74 -5.87
C ALA A 48 3.69 8.46 -5.64
N ALA A 49 4.53 9.48 -5.48
CA ALA A 49 5.94 9.32 -5.11
C ALA A 49 6.12 8.56 -3.79
N ASN A 50 5.34 8.87 -2.75
CA ASN A 50 5.38 8.13 -1.48
C ASN A 50 4.95 6.66 -1.66
N SER A 51 3.93 6.39 -2.46
CA SER A 51 3.49 5.02 -2.76
C SER A 51 4.54 4.25 -3.56
N ALA A 52 5.19 4.89 -4.53
CA ALA A 52 6.28 4.30 -5.30
C ALA A 52 7.49 3.99 -4.41
N ASP A 53 7.87 4.90 -3.51
CA ASP A 53 8.94 4.71 -2.53
C ASP A 53 8.62 3.57 -1.55
N MET A 54 7.38 3.47 -1.06
CA MET A 54 6.94 2.34 -0.24
C MET A 54 7.04 1.00 -0.97
N VAL A 55 6.71 0.94 -2.26
CA VAL A 55 6.89 -0.26 -3.08
C VAL A 55 8.38 -0.57 -3.26
N ALA A 56 9.19 0.43 -3.61
CA ALA A 56 10.64 0.27 -3.80
C ALA A 56 11.34 -0.22 -2.52
N LYS A 57 10.93 0.29 -1.35
CA LYS A 57 11.44 -0.12 -0.04
C LYS A 57 10.83 -1.42 0.51
N GLY A 58 9.97 -2.11 -0.25
CA GLY A 58 9.37 -3.39 0.16
C GLY A 58 8.42 -3.30 1.36
N ARG A 59 7.92 -2.10 1.68
CA ARG A 59 7.01 -1.83 2.80
C ARG A 59 5.54 -2.04 2.43
N SER A 60 5.23 -2.27 1.16
CA SER A 60 3.87 -2.60 0.74
C SER A 60 3.40 -3.92 1.36
N THR A 61 2.19 -3.93 1.92
CA THR A 61 1.52 -5.14 2.41
C THR A 61 1.19 -6.05 1.22
N ARG A 62 1.95 -7.14 1.06
CA ARG A 62 1.76 -8.17 0.03
C ARG A 62 1.99 -9.54 0.64
N GLY A 63 1.37 -10.57 0.07
CA GLY A 63 1.51 -11.94 0.56
C GLY A 63 1.13 -12.06 2.03
N VAL A 64 1.98 -12.70 2.85
CA VAL A 64 1.77 -12.91 4.30
C VAL A 64 1.58 -11.63 5.12
N LYS A 65 2.00 -10.48 4.59
CA LYS A 65 1.75 -9.17 5.23
C LYS A 65 0.33 -8.65 5.00
N SER A 66 -0.46 -9.32 4.16
CA SER A 66 -1.89 -9.04 4.01
C SER A 66 -2.67 -9.80 5.08
N ALA A 67 -3.52 -9.10 5.82
CA ALA A 67 -4.35 -9.70 6.87
C ALA A 67 -5.28 -10.83 6.37
N SER A 68 -5.52 -10.92 5.06
CA SER A 68 -6.35 -11.95 4.42
C SER A 68 -5.56 -13.06 3.73
N ALA A 69 -4.23 -13.11 3.92
CA ALA A 69 -3.39 -14.10 3.27
C ALA A 69 -3.62 -15.50 3.87
N LYS A 70 -4.29 -16.37 3.11
CA LYS A 70 -4.49 -17.79 3.44
C LYS A 70 -3.26 -18.67 3.17
N LEU A 71 -2.25 -18.15 2.47
CA LEU A 71 -1.09 -18.89 2.01
C LEU A 71 0.18 -18.18 2.45
N THR A 72 1.19 -18.96 2.83
CA THR A 72 2.55 -18.49 3.13
C THR A 72 3.45 -18.59 1.90
N GLU A 73 4.65 -18.01 1.96
CA GLU A 73 5.64 -18.17 0.90
C GLU A 73 6.06 -19.64 0.73
N ASN A 74 6.14 -20.41 1.83
CA ASN A 74 6.45 -21.83 1.78
C ASN A 74 5.33 -22.63 1.09
N ASP A 75 4.07 -22.28 1.35
CA ASP A 75 2.93 -22.89 0.65
C ASP A 75 3.00 -22.60 -0.84
N VAL A 76 3.35 -21.38 -1.23
CA VAL A 76 3.53 -21.00 -2.64
C VAL A 76 4.65 -21.81 -3.31
N ARG A 77 5.80 -21.98 -2.63
CA ARG A 77 6.90 -22.83 -3.13
C ARG A 77 6.45 -24.28 -3.29
N ALA A 78 5.73 -24.82 -2.30
CA ALA A 78 5.18 -26.18 -2.34
C ALA A 78 4.17 -26.34 -3.49
N ILE A 79 3.20 -25.43 -3.64
CA ILE A 79 2.19 -25.43 -4.72
C ILE A 79 2.84 -25.38 -6.11
N ARG A 80 3.96 -24.66 -6.26
CA ARG A 80 4.69 -24.60 -7.55
C ARG A 80 5.43 -25.88 -7.88
N ALA A 81 6.02 -26.53 -6.87
CA ALA A 81 6.68 -27.82 -7.04
C ALA A 81 5.70 -28.99 -7.21
N ASP A 82 4.46 -28.83 -6.73
CA ASP A 82 3.43 -29.86 -6.79
C ASP A 82 2.95 -30.12 -8.23
N ARG A 83 2.96 -31.40 -8.62
CA ARG A 83 2.53 -31.89 -9.94
C ARG A 83 1.12 -32.48 -9.97
N ARG A 84 0.45 -32.57 -8.82
CA ARG A 84 -0.93 -33.05 -8.72
C ARG A 84 -1.88 -32.13 -9.49
N ALA A 85 -3.09 -32.62 -9.71
CA ALA A 85 -4.14 -31.83 -10.35
C ALA A 85 -4.49 -30.59 -9.50
N GLN A 86 -4.72 -29.46 -10.17
CA GLN A 86 -4.92 -28.17 -9.47
C GLN A 86 -6.08 -28.19 -8.48
N HIS A 87 -7.15 -28.95 -8.76
CA HIS A 87 -8.31 -29.06 -7.87
C HIS A 87 -7.99 -29.80 -6.57
N VAL A 88 -7.06 -30.78 -6.59
CA VAL A 88 -6.60 -31.50 -5.40
C VAL A 88 -5.80 -30.56 -4.51
N ILE A 89 -4.84 -29.85 -5.12
CA ILE A 89 -4.01 -28.86 -4.41
C ILE A 89 -4.91 -27.75 -3.83
N ALA A 90 -5.89 -27.28 -4.58
CA ALA A 90 -6.82 -26.25 -4.13
C ALA A 90 -7.62 -26.69 -2.89
N ALA A 91 -8.09 -27.95 -2.87
CA ALA A 91 -8.80 -28.53 -1.73
C ALA A 91 -7.90 -28.62 -0.49
N ASP A 92 -6.67 -29.13 -0.63
CA ASP A 92 -5.71 -29.28 0.48
C ASP A 92 -5.41 -27.94 1.17
N TYR A 93 -5.30 -26.86 0.38
CA TYR A 93 -4.99 -25.52 0.87
C TYR A 93 -6.23 -24.66 1.16
N GLY A 94 -7.45 -25.17 0.96
CA GLY A 94 -8.69 -24.42 1.19
C GLY A 94 -8.83 -23.16 0.33
N VAL A 95 -8.28 -23.19 -0.88
CA VAL A 95 -8.32 -22.08 -1.85
C VAL A 95 -9.03 -22.47 -3.14
N HIS A 96 -9.41 -21.50 -3.95
CA HIS A 96 -10.02 -21.77 -5.25
C HIS A 96 -8.98 -22.23 -6.28
N LEU A 97 -9.38 -23.06 -7.25
CA LEU A 97 -8.52 -23.53 -8.35
C LEU A 97 -7.86 -22.38 -9.14
N CYS A 98 -8.56 -21.26 -9.32
CA CYS A 98 -7.98 -20.06 -9.96
C CYS A 98 -6.80 -19.47 -9.16
N THR A 99 -6.80 -19.62 -7.84
CA THR A 99 -5.69 -19.20 -6.98
C THR A 99 -4.46 -20.06 -7.27
N ILE A 100 -4.62 -21.39 -7.33
CA ILE A 100 -3.54 -22.32 -7.69
C ILE A 100 -3.02 -22.03 -9.11
N SER A 101 -3.91 -21.84 -10.08
CA SER A 101 -3.54 -21.46 -11.45
C SER A 101 -2.76 -20.15 -11.50
N SER A 102 -3.18 -19.12 -10.76
CA SER A 102 -2.49 -17.83 -10.68
C SER A 102 -1.10 -17.93 -10.02
N ILE A 103 -0.96 -18.81 -9.03
CA ILE A 103 0.33 -19.09 -8.37
C ILE A 103 1.29 -19.82 -9.31
N ARG A 104 0.81 -20.84 -10.03
CA ARG A 104 1.63 -21.63 -10.98
C ARG A 104 2.03 -20.81 -12.21
N THR A 105 1.13 -19.99 -12.73
CA THR A 105 1.41 -19.06 -13.84
C THR A 105 2.16 -17.80 -13.42
N ARG A 106 2.54 -17.68 -12.14
CA ARG A 106 3.24 -16.53 -11.56
C ARG A 106 2.53 -15.19 -11.85
N ARG A 107 1.20 -15.18 -11.95
CA ARG A 107 0.40 -13.94 -11.97
C ARG A 107 0.35 -13.32 -10.58
N THR A 108 0.28 -14.15 -9.54
CA THR A 108 0.36 -13.74 -8.13
C THR A 108 1.65 -14.27 -7.50
N TRP A 109 2.04 -13.73 -6.33
CA TRP A 109 3.26 -14.13 -5.61
C TRP A 109 4.55 -14.09 -6.45
N ARG A 110 4.67 -13.08 -7.33
CA ARG A 110 5.81 -12.90 -8.27
C ARG A 110 7.18 -12.76 -7.60
N HIS A 111 7.19 -12.36 -6.33
CA HIS A 111 8.40 -12.14 -5.53
C HIS A 111 8.92 -13.41 -4.84
N VAL A 112 8.09 -14.46 -4.76
CA VAL A 112 8.52 -15.78 -4.27
C VAL A 112 9.07 -16.53 -5.48
N GLU A 113 10.14 -17.33 -5.31
CA GLU A 113 10.72 -18.17 -6.37
C GLU A 113 9.97 -19.50 -6.56
#